data_AF-A0A973NQE0-F1
#
_entry.id   AF-A0A973NQE0-F1
#
_cell.length_a   1.000
_cell.length_b   1.000
_cell.length_c   1.000
_cell.angle_alpha   90.00
_cell.angle_beta   90.00
_cell.angle_gamma   90.00
#
_symmetry.space_group_name_H-M   'P 1'
#
loop_
_entity.id
_entity.type
_entity.pdbx_description
1 polymer ?
#
loop_
_entity_poly.entity_id
_entity_poly.type
_entity_poly.pdbx_seq_one_letter_code
_entity_poly.pdbx_strand_id
1 'polypeptide(L)'
;MNFPKTFARVALPVAMIAAVPAPAAAPSPDLARLKAHLSAVQTMTADFTQTDARGRSEAGTLQMKRPGRIRFAYSGGDLLLVANGKSLTFVDYTVGQKSSWPLSRTPLGPLLSASPDFNGKAEILPSADNRIVVARARNAGQYGQLTLAFLRNASAPGGLQLYGWTAIDPQKRRTTVKLSNVRFNIAVPDGAFSYTEPKKKR
;
A
#
# COMPACT_ATOMS: atom_id res chain seq x y z
N MET A 1 59.22 -55.39 -45.63
CA MET A 1 59.89 -54.45 -44.69
C MET A 1 58.87 -53.42 -44.24
N ASN A 2 58.76 -53.23 -42.92
CA ASN A 2 57.95 -52.24 -42.22
C ASN A 2 58.23 -50.81 -42.70
N PHE A 3 57.26 -49.89 -42.63
CA PHE A 3 57.34 -48.61 -41.87
C PHE A 3 56.02 -47.80 -42.00
N PRO A 4 55.38 -47.39 -40.89
CA PRO A 4 54.18 -46.54 -40.89
C PRO A 4 54.54 -45.05 -40.73
N LYS A 5 53.68 -44.14 -41.20
CA LYS A 5 53.69 -42.72 -40.79
C LYS A 5 52.26 -42.19 -40.64
N THR A 6 51.72 -42.29 -39.44
CA THR A 6 50.49 -41.62 -39.00
C THR A 6 50.83 -40.21 -38.50
N PHE A 7 50.23 -39.18 -39.10
CA PHE A 7 50.16 -37.84 -38.51
C PHE A 7 48.87 -37.74 -37.70
N ALA A 8 48.99 -37.59 -36.38
CA ALA A 8 47.86 -37.33 -35.50
C ALA A 8 47.65 -35.81 -35.35
N ARG A 9 46.52 -35.30 -35.85
CA ARG A 9 45.98 -33.98 -35.48
C ARG A 9 44.99 -34.17 -34.33
N VAL A 10 45.32 -33.65 -33.16
CA VAL A 10 44.42 -33.63 -31.99
C VAL A 10 43.53 -32.39 -32.10
N ALA A 11 42.22 -32.60 -32.24
CA ALA A 11 41.20 -31.56 -32.09
C ALA A 11 40.60 -31.68 -30.69
N LEU A 12 40.73 -30.62 -29.87
CA LEU A 12 40.11 -30.54 -28.55
C LEU A 12 38.65 -30.08 -28.70
N PRO A 13 37.67 -30.76 -28.06
CA PRO A 13 36.28 -30.31 -28.08
C PRO A 13 36.09 -29.15 -27.10
N VAL A 14 35.59 -28.02 -27.59
CA VAL A 14 35.09 -26.92 -26.75
C VAL A 14 33.74 -27.35 -26.18
N ALA A 15 33.71 -27.69 -24.89
CA ALA A 15 32.46 -27.98 -24.19
C ALA A 15 31.73 -26.66 -23.87
N MET A 16 30.58 -26.43 -24.53
CA MET A 16 29.64 -25.37 -24.14
C MET A 16 28.98 -25.77 -22.81
N ILE A 17 29.28 -25.04 -21.74
CA ILE A 17 28.53 -25.13 -20.48
C ILE A 17 27.22 -24.35 -20.68
N ALA A 18 26.12 -25.06 -20.83
CA ALA A 18 24.79 -24.45 -20.78
C ALA A 18 24.53 -23.93 -19.36
N ALA A 19 24.37 -22.61 -19.21
CA ALA A 19 23.95 -22.01 -17.96
C ALA A 19 22.51 -22.44 -17.65
N VAL A 20 22.34 -23.27 -16.62
CA VAL A 20 21.00 -23.63 -16.12
C VAL A 20 20.43 -22.39 -15.40
N PRO A 21 19.27 -21.85 -15.82
CA PRO A 21 18.67 -20.73 -15.12
C PRO A 21 18.30 -21.15 -13.70
N ALA A 22 18.82 -20.43 -12.70
CA ALA A 22 18.46 -20.67 -11.31
C ALA A 22 16.95 -20.40 -11.10
N PRO A 23 16.24 -21.25 -10.35
CA PRO A 23 14.84 -21.02 -10.06
C PRO A 23 14.66 -19.69 -9.31
N ALA A 24 13.76 -18.84 -9.82
CA ALA A 24 13.39 -17.61 -9.13
C ALA A 24 12.86 -17.96 -7.72
N ALA A 25 13.41 -17.33 -6.69
CA ALA A 25 12.97 -17.54 -5.31
C ALA A 25 11.46 -17.29 -5.19
N ALA A 26 10.73 -18.23 -4.59
CA ALA A 26 9.31 -18.09 -4.37
C ALA A 26 9.04 -16.83 -3.51
N PRO A 27 8.02 -16.01 -3.85
CA PRO A 27 7.67 -14.84 -3.07
C PRO A 27 7.35 -15.25 -1.63
N SER A 28 7.74 -14.42 -0.65
CA SER A 28 7.51 -14.75 0.76
C SER A 28 6.01 -15.04 1.01
N PRO A 29 5.67 -16.00 1.90
CA PRO A 29 4.27 -16.32 2.20
C PRO A 29 3.45 -15.09 2.61
N ASP A 30 4.08 -14.14 3.29
CA ASP A 30 3.45 -12.89 3.72
C ASP A 30 3.22 -11.91 2.58
N LEU A 31 4.13 -11.85 1.60
CA LEU A 31 3.90 -11.09 0.37
C LEU A 31 2.73 -11.68 -0.42
N ALA A 32 2.61 -13.00 -0.49
CA ALA A 32 1.47 -13.66 -1.13
C ALA A 32 0.15 -13.33 -0.43
N ARG A 33 0.11 -13.37 0.91
CA ARG A 33 -1.08 -12.96 1.70
C ARG A 33 -1.41 -11.49 1.52
N LEU A 34 -0.41 -10.60 1.51
CA LEU A 34 -0.61 -9.17 1.24
C LEU A 34 -1.25 -8.96 -0.13
N LYS A 35 -0.71 -9.61 -1.17
CA LYS A 35 -1.26 -9.56 -2.54
C LYS A 35 -2.71 -10.03 -2.58
N ALA A 36 -2.99 -11.17 -1.95
CA ALA A 36 -4.33 -11.72 -1.87
C ALA A 36 -5.29 -10.77 -1.13
N HIS A 37 -4.88 -10.22 0.02
CA HIS A 37 -5.67 -9.28 0.81
C HIS A 37 -6.01 -8.02 0.00
N LEU A 38 -4.99 -7.36 -0.55
CA LEU A 38 -5.19 -6.14 -1.33
C LEU A 38 -6.11 -6.43 -2.52
N SER A 39 -5.89 -7.51 -3.27
CA SER A 39 -6.74 -7.88 -4.42
C SER A 39 -8.21 -8.16 -4.03
N ALA A 40 -8.44 -8.77 -2.87
CA ALA A 40 -9.77 -9.19 -2.43
C ALA A 40 -10.59 -8.07 -1.77
N VAL A 41 -9.95 -7.03 -1.25
CA VAL A 41 -10.64 -5.89 -0.61
C VAL A 41 -10.99 -4.84 -1.67
N GLN A 42 -12.26 -4.77 -2.05
CA GLN A 42 -12.77 -3.75 -2.96
C GLN A 42 -13.32 -2.53 -2.22
N THR A 43 -14.04 -2.77 -1.12
CA THR A 43 -14.56 -1.71 -0.25
C THR A 43 -14.21 -2.00 1.20
N MET A 44 -14.14 -0.95 2.00
CA MET A 44 -13.90 -1.08 3.44
C MET A 44 -14.52 0.09 4.18
N THR A 45 -15.05 -0.18 5.37
CA THR A 45 -15.36 0.85 6.36
C THR A 45 -14.67 0.54 7.67
N ALA A 46 -14.32 1.56 8.43
CA ALA A 46 -13.72 1.42 9.75
C ALA A 46 -13.94 2.69 10.55
N ASP A 47 -13.77 2.61 11.86
CA ASP A 47 -13.45 3.78 12.67
C ASP A 47 -11.93 3.98 12.64
N PHE A 48 -11.48 5.22 12.76
CA PHE A 48 -10.06 5.53 12.80
C PHE A 48 -9.69 6.45 13.96
N THR A 49 -8.43 6.36 14.37
CA THR A 49 -7.75 7.38 15.15
C THR A 49 -6.46 7.73 14.41
N GLN A 50 -6.30 9.01 14.08
CA GLN A 50 -5.14 9.56 13.42
C GLN A 50 -4.33 10.36 14.41
N THR A 51 -3.04 10.09 14.52
CA THR A 51 -2.08 10.88 15.29
C THR A 51 -1.12 11.61 14.33
N ASP A 52 -1.04 12.93 14.45
CA ASP A 52 -0.15 13.76 13.64
C ASP A 52 1.30 13.83 14.17
N ALA A 53 2.16 14.56 13.47
CA ALA A 53 3.58 14.72 13.84
C ALA A 53 3.79 15.47 15.17
N ARG A 54 2.76 16.17 15.68
CA ARG A 54 2.77 16.87 16.98
C ARG A 54 2.15 16.02 18.10
N GLY A 55 1.77 14.77 17.80
CA GLY A 55 1.13 13.87 18.76
C GLY A 55 -0.37 14.13 18.98
N ARG A 56 -0.98 15.07 18.25
CA ARG A 56 -2.41 15.34 18.37
C ARG A 56 -3.18 14.21 17.71
N SER A 57 -4.21 13.73 18.41
CA SER A 57 -5.03 12.62 17.95
C SER A 57 -6.44 13.06 17.61
N GLU A 58 -6.90 12.68 16.43
CA GLU A 58 -8.23 12.96 15.92
C GLU A 58 -8.90 11.63 15.54
N ALA A 59 -10.21 11.53 15.77
CA ALA A 59 -10.98 10.33 15.45
C ALA A 59 -12.01 10.59 14.36
N GLY A 60 -12.55 9.52 13.79
CA GLY A 60 -13.61 9.61 12.83
C GLY A 60 -13.94 8.29 12.15
N THR A 61 -14.64 8.39 11.03
CA THR A 61 -15.02 7.24 10.20
C THR A 61 -14.27 7.24 8.87
N LEU A 62 -13.92 6.04 8.45
CA LEU A 62 -13.23 5.73 7.21
C LEU A 62 -14.17 5.00 6.27
N GLN A 63 -14.20 5.44 5.01
CA GLN A 63 -14.79 4.69 3.91
C GLN A 63 -13.75 4.57 2.79
N MET A 64 -13.65 3.41 2.17
CA MET A 64 -12.71 3.15 1.08
C MET A 64 -13.40 2.36 -0.03
N LYS A 65 -13.07 2.69 -1.28
CA LYS A 65 -13.46 1.94 -2.47
C LYS A 65 -12.31 1.95 -3.46
N ARG A 66 -11.73 0.78 -3.74
CA ARG A 66 -10.65 0.67 -4.73
C ARG A 66 -11.24 0.74 -6.15
N PRO A 67 -10.46 1.22 -7.14
CA PRO A 67 -9.18 1.93 -6.95
C PRO A 67 -9.39 3.39 -6.52
N GLY A 68 -8.43 3.92 -5.76
CA GLY A 68 -8.18 5.36 -5.67
C GLY A 68 -9.13 6.18 -4.79
N ARG A 69 -10.18 5.59 -4.21
CA ARG A 69 -11.18 6.33 -3.43
C ARG A 69 -11.12 6.00 -1.94
N ILE A 70 -11.05 7.06 -1.13
CA ILE A 70 -11.05 6.98 0.33
C ILE A 70 -11.71 8.25 0.89
N ARG A 71 -12.32 8.15 2.07
CA ARG A 71 -12.93 9.25 2.80
C ARG A 71 -12.60 9.08 4.28
N PHE A 72 -12.02 10.09 4.90
CA PHE A 72 -11.90 10.24 6.36
C PHE A 72 -12.80 11.38 6.77
N ALA A 73 -13.90 11.06 7.44
CA ALA A 73 -14.78 12.04 8.05
C ALA A 73 -14.45 12.12 9.54
N TYR A 74 -13.89 13.26 9.97
CA TYR A 74 -13.47 13.47 11.35
C TYR A 74 -14.70 13.74 12.24
N SER A 75 -14.65 13.34 13.52
CA SER A 75 -15.82 13.35 14.43
C SER A 75 -16.47 14.72 14.63
N GLY A 76 -15.73 15.83 14.43
CA GLY A 76 -16.29 17.18 14.47
C GLY A 76 -17.15 17.56 13.25
N GLY A 77 -17.14 16.76 12.18
CA GLY A 77 -17.89 17.01 10.94
C GLY A 77 -17.32 18.11 10.03
N ASP A 78 -16.52 19.02 10.58
CA ASP A 78 -15.97 20.16 9.84
C ASP A 78 -14.68 19.84 9.06
N LEU A 79 -14.02 18.73 9.37
CA LEU A 79 -12.81 18.29 8.68
C LEU A 79 -13.10 17.05 7.86
N LEU A 80 -12.55 17.02 6.64
CA LEU A 80 -12.76 15.93 5.71
C LEU A 80 -11.51 15.72 4.84
N LEU A 81 -11.05 14.47 4.72
CA LEU A 81 -10.02 14.09 3.76
C LEU A 81 -10.61 13.11 2.75
N VAL A 82 -10.64 13.46 1.46
CA VAL A 82 -11.26 12.64 0.41
C VAL A 82 -10.29 12.41 -0.74
N ALA A 83 -10.18 11.17 -1.20
CA ALA A 83 -9.62 10.87 -2.51
C ALA A 83 -10.71 10.41 -3.48
N ASN A 84 -10.65 10.92 -4.71
CA ASN A 84 -11.63 10.67 -5.78
C ASN A 84 -11.08 9.80 -6.93
N GLY A 85 -9.93 9.13 -6.72
CA GLY A 85 -9.22 8.39 -7.76
C GLY A 85 -8.05 9.13 -8.39
N LYS A 86 -8.04 10.47 -8.35
CA LYS A 86 -6.97 11.29 -8.97
C LYS A 86 -6.25 12.16 -7.96
N SER A 87 -6.99 12.83 -7.08
CA SER A 87 -6.46 13.73 -6.06
C SER A 87 -6.88 13.30 -4.67
N LEU A 88 -6.06 13.67 -3.68
CA LEU A 88 -6.39 13.67 -2.26
C LEU A 88 -6.65 15.12 -1.85
N THR A 89 -7.82 15.40 -1.32
CA THR A 89 -8.27 16.74 -0.95
C THR A 89 -8.62 16.78 0.54
N PHE A 90 -7.98 17.68 1.27
CA PHE A 90 -8.33 18.04 2.64
C PHE A 90 -9.26 19.26 2.61
N VAL A 91 -10.39 19.18 3.28
CA VAL A 91 -11.42 20.23 3.35
C VAL A 91 -11.62 20.59 4.82
N ASP A 92 -11.59 21.89 5.09
CA ASP A 92 -11.88 22.49 6.39
C ASP A 92 -13.07 23.44 6.22
N TYR A 93 -14.24 22.99 6.66
CA TYR A 93 -15.48 23.76 6.60
C TYR A 93 -15.55 24.88 7.64
N THR A 94 -14.76 24.80 8.71
CA THR A 94 -14.71 25.83 9.75
C THR A 94 -14.18 27.14 9.18
N VAL A 95 -13.10 27.06 8.39
CA VAL A 95 -12.48 28.25 7.77
C VAL A 95 -12.85 28.43 6.29
N GLY A 96 -13.58 27.48 5.71
CA GLY A 96 -14.02 27.57 4.32
C GLY A 96 -12.89 27.30 3.31
N GLN A 97 -11.92 26.44 3.64
CA GLN A 97 -10.73 26.19 2.82
C GLN A 97 -10.60 24.73 2.40
N LYS A 98 -9.87 24.51 1.30
CA LYS A 98 -9.44 23.18 0.87
C LYS A 98 -8.02 23.21 0.33
N SER A 99 -7.33 22.09 0.50
CA SER A 99 -6.01 21.82 -0.08
C SER A 99 -6.06 20.51 -0.84
N SER A 100 -5.44 20.45 -2.02
CA SER A 100 -5.51 19.26 -2.89
C SER A 100 -4.14 18.89 -3.44
N TRP A 101 -3.86 17.60 -3.47
CA TRP A 101 -2.62 17.02 -3.98
C TRP A 101 -2.91 15.85 -4.91
N PRO A 102 -2.11 15.60 -5.97
CA PRO A 102 -2.22 14.39 -6.77
C PRO A 102 -2.06 13.15 -5.87
N LEU A 103 -3.00 12.20 -5.93
CA LEU A 103 -3.01 11.03 -5.05
C LEU A 103 -1.72 10.21 -5.17
N SER A 104 -1.17 10.12 -6.39
CA SER A 104 0.10 9.45 -6.69
C SER A 104 1.33 10.07 -6.02
N ARG A 105 1.23 11.31 -5.52
CA ARG A 105 2.28 12.02 -4.77
C ARG A 105 2.04 12.02 -3.25
N THR A 106 1.12 11.19 -2.78
CA THR A 106 0.80 11.06 -1.35
C THR A 106 1.13 9.66 -0.85
N PRO A 107 1.52 9.50 0.43
CA PRO A 107 1.76 8.18 1.02
C PRO A 107 0.57 7.22 0.93
N LEU A 108 -0.67 7.71 0.76
CA LEU A 108 -1.86 6.86 0.60
C LEU A 108 -2.00 6.27 -0.81
N GLY A 109 -1.27 6.81 -1.79
CA GLY A 109 -1.32 6.36 -3.18
C GLY A 109 -1.12 4.84 -3.34
N PRO A 110 -0.07 4.24 -2.75
CA PRO A 110 0.14 2.79 -2.80
C PRO A 110 -1.05 1.96 -2.28
N LEU A 111 -1.63 2.33 -1.13
CA LEU A 111 -2.78 1.62 -0.54
C LEU A 111 -4.00 1.62 -1.48
N LEU A 112 -4.20 2.73 -2.17
CA LEU A 112 -5.35 2.94 -3.07
C LEU A 112 -5.07 2.59 -4.53
N SER A 113 -3.83 2.21 -4.86
CA SER A 113 -3.46 1.81 -6.22
C SER A 113 -4.28 0.60 -6.69
N ALA A 114 -4.46 0.40 -7.99
CA ALA A 114 -5.12 -0.81 -8.51
C ALA A 114 -4.26 -2.06 -8.31
N SER A 115 -2.95 -1.89 -8.17
CA SER A 115 -1.99 -2.98 -8.07
C SER A 115 -1.96 -3.59 -6.66
N PRO A 116 -1.98 -4.92 -6.53
CA PRO A 116 -2.03 -5.59 -5.24
C PRO A 116 -0.69 -5.69 -4.49
N ASP A 117 0.38 -5.09 -5.02
CA ASP A 117 1.73 -5.14 -4.42
C ASP A 117 2.51 -3.83 -4.52
N PHE A 118 1.79 -2.71 -4.53
CA PHE A 118 2.36 -1.37 -4.63
C PHE A 118 3.24 -1.18 -5.88
N ASN A 119 2.83 -1.77 -7.01
CA ASN A 119 3.58 -1.80 -8.27
C ASN A 119 4.92 -2.53 -8.13
N GLY A 120 4.92 -3.69 -7.47
CA GLY A 120 6.12 -4.49 -7.19
C GLY A 120 7.08 -3.90 -6.15
N LYS A 121 6.67 -2.84 -5.43
CA LYS A 121 7.52 -2.14 -4.45
C LYS A 121 7.22 -2.51 -3.00
N ALA A 122 6.36 -3.51 -2.79
CA ALA A 122 6.05 -4.00 -1.45
C ALA A 122 7.24 -4.76 -0.85
N GLU A 123 7.65 -4.33 0.33
CA GLU A 123 8.66 -4.99 1.14
C GLU A 123 8.02 -5.48 2.45
N ILE A 124 8.21 -6.75 2.78
CA ILE A 124 7.78 -7.29 4.08
C ILE A 124 8.88 -7.04 5.10
N LEU A 125 8.53 -6.39 6.21
CA LEU A 125 9.47 -6.11 7.30
C LEU A 125 9.41 -7.23 8.35
N PRO A 126 10.54 -7.58 8.98
CA PRO A 126 10.53 -8.49 10.14
C PRO A 126 9.63 -7.97 11.25
N SER A 127 8.89 -8.87 11.89
CA SER A 127 8.05 -8.60 13.06
C SER A 127 8.46 -9.53 14.19
N ALA A 128 8.54 -8.99 15.41
CA ALA A 128 8.79 -9.80 16.61
C ALA A 128 7.55 -10.62 17.02
N ASP A 129 6.35 -10.18 16.63
CA ASP A 129 5.10 -10.90 16.83
C ASP A 129 4.68 -11.58 15.52
N ASN A 130 4.68 -12.91 15.51
CA ASN A 130 4.29 -13.73 14.35
C ASN A 130 2.83 -13.52 13.93
N ARG A 131 1.97 -12.93 14.77
CA ARG A 131 0.60 -12.59 14.42
C ARG A 131 0.50 -11.31 13.60
N ILE A 132 1.58 -10.52 13.54
CA ILE A 132 1.62 -9.24 12.84
C ILE A 132 2.41 -9.40 11.53
N VAL A 133 1.85 -8.87 10.45
CA VAL A 133 2.55 -8.72 9.16
C VAL A 133 2.70 -7.24 8.89
N VAL A 134 3.93 -6.80 8.62
CA VAL A 134 4.24 -5.40 8.32
C VAL A 134 4.71 -5.29 6.88
N ALA A 135 4.03 -4.43 6.11
CA ALA A 135 4.37 -4.18 4.71
C ALA A 135 4.75 -2.71 4.51
N ARG A 136 5.84 -2.46 3.80
CA ARG A 136 6.34 -1.12 3.49
C ARG A 136 6.32 -0.87 1.98
N ALA A 137 5.90 0.34 1.61
CA ALA A 137 6.08 0.90 0.28
C ALA A 137 6.82 2.24 0.42
N ARG A 138 7.95 2.41 -0.28
CA ARG A 138 8.74 3.64 -0.20
C ARG A 138 9.11 4.16 -1.59
N ASN A 139 8.91 5.46 -1.80
CA ASN A 139 9.47 6.22 -2.89
C ASN A 139 9.71 7.66 -2.44
N ALA A 140 10.92 7.94 -1.95
CA ALA A 140 11.26 9.23 -1.35
C ALA A 140 11.08 10.43 -2.30
N GLY A 141 11.31 10.24 -3.62
CA GLY A 141 11.17 11.30 -4.61
C GLY A 141 9.74 11.51 -5.14
N GLN A 142 8.77 10.70 -4.71
CA GLN A 142 7.40 10.73 -5.27
C GLN A 142 6.32 10.86 -4.20
N TYR A 143 6.22 9.88 -3.30
CA TYR A 143 5.12 9.79 -2.33
C TYR A 143 5.57 9.56 -0.88
N GLY A 144 6.88 9.54 -0.62
CA GLY A 144 7.42 9.30 0.72
C GLY A 144 7.41 7.82 1.09
N GLN A 145 6.86 7.47 2.26
CA GLN A 145 6.79 6.09 2.77
C GLN A 145 5.42 5.79 3.36
N LEU A 146 4.90 4.60 3.08
CA LEU A 146 3.75 4.00 3.73
C LEU A 146 4.17 2.68 4.38
N THR A 147 3.87 2.51 5.67
CA THR A 147 4.07 1.27 6.40
C THR A 147 2.73 0.81 6.94
N LEU A 148 2.22 -0.31 6.43
CA LEU A 148 0.96 -0.94 6.82
C LEU A 148 1.23 -2.04 7.85
N ALA A 149 0.37 -2.13 8.86
CA ALA A 149 0.37 -3.21 9.83
C ALA A 149 -0.92 -4.02 9.70
N PHE A 150 -0.78 -5.33 9.62
CA PHE A 150 -1.87 -6.28 9.54
C PHE A 150 -1.81 -7.29 10.68
N LEU A 151 -2.97 -7.71 11.17
CA LEU A 151 -3.11 -8.89 12.00
C LEU A 151 -3.43 -10.09 11.11
N ARG A 152 -2.82 -11.24 11.36
CA ARG A 152 -3.24 -12.51 10.75
C ARG A 152 -4.64 -12.85 11.26
N ASN A 153 -5.60 -12.95 10.35
CA ASN A 153 -6.98 -13.28 10.64
C ASN A 153 -7.54 -14.11 9.48
N ALA A 154 -7.79 -15.40 9.71
CA ALA A 154 -8.26 -16.33 8.70
C ALA A 154 -9.63 -15.96 8.10
N SER A 155 -10.47 -15.25 8.86
CA SER A 155 -11.78 -14.79 8.41
C SER A 155 -11.74 -13.50 7.58
N ALA A 156 -10.59 -12.81 7.56
CA ALA A 156 -10.41 -11.60 6.76
C ALA A 156 -9.94 -11.94 5.33
N PRO A 157 -10.26 -11.12 4.31
CA PRO A 157 -9.82 -11.36 2.94
C PRO A 157 -8.31 -11.55 2.85
N GLY A 158 -7.83 -12.61 2.19
CA GLY A 158 -6.40 -12.92 2.09
C GLY A 158 -5.73 -13.32 3.42
N GLY A 159 -6.49 -13.60 4.47
CA GLY A 159 -5.97 -14.02 5.77
C GLY A 159 -5.36 -12.88 6.61
N LEU A 160 -5.62 -11.62 6.24
CA LEU A 160 -5.06 -10.44 6.88
C LEU A 160 -6.17 -9.43 7.21
N GLN A 161 -6.10 -8.85 8.40
CA GLN A 161 -6.93 -7.73 8.80
C GLN A 161 -6.05 -6.49 8.95
N LEU A 162 -6.35 -5.43 8.18
CA LEU A 162 -5.64 -4.17 8.29
C LEU A 162 -5.87 -3.56 9.68
N TYR A 163 -4.78 -3.37 10.44
CA TYR A 163 -4.81 -2.76 11.76
C TYR A 163 -4.59 -1.25 11.70
N GLY A 164 -3.80 -0.79 10.73
CA GLY A 164 -3.47 0.62 10.57
C GLY A 164 -2.25 0.83 9.71
N TRP A 165 -1.80 2.08 9.64
CA TRP A 165 -0.58 2.43 8.91
C TRP A 165 0.12 3.65 9.51
N THR A 166 1.39 3.78 9.16
CA THR A 166 2.17 5.01 9.31
C THR A 166 2.52 5.54 7.93
N ALA A 167 2.20 6.80 7.69
CA ALA A 167 2.59 7.56 6.51
C ALA A 167 3.70 8.56 6.89
N ILE A 168 4.73 8.66 6.04
CA ILE A 168 5.74 9.71 6.10
C ILE A 168 5.74 10.38 4.73
N ASP A 169 5.35 11.66 4.68
CA ASP A 169 5.30 12.43 3.43
C ASP A 169 6.70 12.84 2.93
N PRO A 170 6.83 13.38 1.70
CA PRO A 170 8.11 13.90 1.20
C PRO A 170 8.72 15.02 2.05
N GLN A 171 7.91 15.72 2.85
CA GLN A 171 8.37 16.73 3.82
C GLN A 171 8.76 16.11 5.18
N LYS A 172 8.86 14.78 5.27
CA LYS A 172 9.20 14.00 6.47
C LYS A 172 8.19 14.12 7.61
N ARG A 173 6.96 14.57 7.36
CA ARG A 173 5.91 14.61 8.38
C ARG A 173 5.32 13.22 8.54
N ARG A 174 5.28 12.76 9.79
CA ARG A 174 4.72 11.47 10.17
C ARG A 174 3.26 11.61 10.54
N THR A 175 2.43 10.70 10.03
CA THR A 175 1.04 10.51 10.45
C THR A 175 0.79 9.04 10.69
N THR A 176 0.20 8.69 11.82
CA THR A 176 -0.16 7.31 12.16
C THR A 176 -1.68 7.19 12.19
N VAL A 177 -2.22 6.15 11.57
CA VAL A 177 -3.66 5.83 11.61
C VAL A 177 -3.81 4.44 12.20
N LYS A 178 -4.66 4.32 13.21
CA LYS A 178 -5.12 3.05 13.77
C LYS A 178 -6.59 2.86 13.39
N LEU A 179 -6.96 1.64 13.04
CA LEU A 179 -8.32 1.27 12.65
C LEU A 179 -8.97 0.38 13.70
N SER A 180 -10.29 0.53 13.83
CA SER A 180 -11.17 -0.36 14.59
C SER A 180 -12.47 -0.60 13.84
N ASN A 181 -13.23 -1.61 14.25
CA ASN A 181 -14.53 -1.95 13.65
C ASN A 181 -14.47 -2.10 12.11
N VAL A 182 -13.37 -2.70 11.62
CA VAL A 182 -13.11 -2.85 10.19
C VAL A 182 -14.10 -3.84 9.58
N ARG A 183 -14.77 -3.42 8.52
CA ARG A 183 -15.69 -4.24 7.72
C ARG A 183 -15.26 -4.18 6.26
N PHE A 184 -15.00 -5.33 5.67
CA PHE A 184 -14.55 -5.45 4.28
C PHE A 184 -15.73 -5.80 3.37
N ASN A 185 -15.64 -5.37 2.11
CA ASN A 185 -16.55 -5.75 1.03
C ASN A 185 -18.04 -5.46 1.33
N ILE A 186 -18.31 -4.43 2.13
CA ILE A 186 -19.66 -3.90 2.34
C ILE A 186 -19.99 -2.84 1.29
N ALA A 187 -21.28 -2.58 1.06
CA ALA A 187 -21.70 -1.53 0.14
C ALA A 187 -21.21 -0.15 0.62
N VAL A 188 -20.51 0.58 -0.26
CA VAL A 188 -20.13 1.99 -0.06
C VAL A 188 -20.62 2.77 -1.28
N PRO A 189 -21.46 3.80 -1.09
CA PRO A 189 -22.04 4.56 -2.19
C PRO A 189 -20.97 5.37 -2.92
N ASP A 190 -21.06 5.49 -4.24
CA ASP A 190 -20.08 6.24 -5.04
C ASP A 190 -20.02 7.74 -4.67
N GLY A 191 -21.15 8.30 -4.22
CA GLY A 191 -21.22 9.68 -3.71
C GLY A 191 -20.43 9.94 -2.42
N ALA A 192 -20.03 8.90 -1.68
CA ALA A 192 -19.24 9.04 -0.44
C ALA A 192 -17.90 9.77 -0.69
N PHE A 193 -17.38 9.70 -1.90
CA PHE A 193 -16.06 10.22 -2.27
C PHE A 193 -16.12 11.60 -2.94
N SER A 194 -17.21 12.33 -2.69
CA SER A 194 -17.36 13.75 -3.01
C SER A 194 -17.43 14.60 -1.74
N TYR A 195 -17.27 15.91 -1.91
CA TYR A 195 -17.42 16.90 -0.86
C TYR A 195 -18.15 18.12 -1.43
N THR A 196 -18.85 18.86 -0.55
CA THR A 196 -19.47 20.13 -0.92
C THR A 196 -18.41 21.22 -0.88
N GLU A 197 -18.44 22.16 -1.83
CA GLU A 197 -17.49 23.27 -1.84
C GLU A 197 -17.57 24.06 -0.52
N PRO A 198 -16.45 24.22 0.20
CA PRO A 198 -16.45 24.91 1.48
C PRO A 198 -16.71 26.40 1.25
N LYS A 199 -17.61 26.99 2.04
CA LYS A 199 -17.95 28.42 1.98
C LYS A 199 -17.45 29.09 3.26
N LYS A 200 -16.81 30.25 3.12
CA LYS A 200 -16.47 31.08 4.27
C LYS A 200 -17.78 31.53 4.94
N LYS A 201 -17.97 31.21 6.22
CA LYS A 201 -19.07 31.79 7.01
C LYS A 201 -18.85 33.32 7.03
N ARG A 202 -19.83 34.09 6.55
CA ARG A 202 -19.78 35.55 6.52
C ARG A 202 -20.00 36.10 7.93
#